data_AF-A0A484IAH1-F1
#
_entry.id   AF-A0A484IAH1-F1
#
_cell.length_a   1.000
_cell.length_b   1.000
_cell.length_c   1.000
_cell.angle_alpha   90.00
_cell.angle_beta   90.00
_cell.angle_gamma   90.00
#
_symmetry.space_group_name_H-M   'P 1'
#
loop_
_entity.id
_entity.type
_entity.pdbx_description
1 polymer ?
#
loop_
_entity_poly.entity_id
_entity_poly.type
_entity_poly.pdbx_seq_one_letter_code
_entity_poly.pdbx_strand_id
1 'polypeptide(L)'
;MSNDDDREEHVLRRINKTFESTIQNRGLHFGIEFYNRIKLFPWWLHYHKGDTIESEIRNNILKIGCNLGLDQNWLKNILRHTVSEFSKKGLGSDYYGYHNIQHELEAALFVLIVIDGINRSKTNAISNQDMKYLFVAALFHDYDPLKKFDKPNEDSVEYFIRNDSKIRKFIEKANLNLDTVMALIHRTAYPFEGKIAEHSRVKIDRLLDSALTSSPTERDRERYFKLGWLLSVSERIAGYALGDYEHAKDMARRNAHALGWHPSVINKNSVKYFEQMMLNEKEMFEMVMSGLPSNLKQNFYHNVSKFKDAWNKEIGVRDLKKGTKLVFTIENMSQLETETLDALMDIRKTVPTLIHVDEKDFTNSLLNDRTLLVTLRIESSKGKIVGYAKGGPLEQYLLRPGTVDPYFGLMNTAYLEGVSVTEGFWGGMGGHFLRIKFLNEAINDGYSFVTGYAHRDVILQRKKKLELIEIVQRHDPDKLDYYRIDLNNSLYQEIVTDTYDLIC
;
A
#
# COMPACT_ATOMS: atom_id res chain seq x y z
N MET A 1 -25.04 -23.02 27.16
CA MET A 1 -25.01 -23.23 25.70
C MET A 1 -26.18 -22.50 25.01
N SER A 2 -26.33 -21.19 25.19
CA SER A 2 -27.35 -20.43 24.43
C SER A 2 -27.09 -18.92 24.29
N ASN A 3 -25.90 -18.41 24.65
CA ASN A 3 -25.59 -16.97 24.54
C ASN A 3 -24.52 -16.65 23.48
N ASP A 4 -23.84 -17.67 22.93
CA ASP A 4 -22.84 -17.49 21.87
C ASP A 4 -23.47 -17.61 20.46
N ASP A 5 -24.48 -18.48 20.28
CA ASP A 5 -25.24 -18.60 19.03
C ASP A 5 -25.98 -17.30 18.66
N ASP A 6 -26.56 -16.61 19.65
CA ASP A 6 -27.27 -15.34 19.44
C ASP A 6 -26.34 -14.20 19.01
N ARG A 7 -25.05 -14.26 19.40
CA ARG A 7 -24.03 -13.29 18.97
C ARG A 7 -23.56 -13.57 17.54
N GLU A 8 -23.39 -14.83 17.18
CA GLU A 8 -23.00 -15.26 15.85
C GLU A 8 -24.10 -14.92 14.83
N GLU A 9 -25.37 -15.15 15.17
CA GLU A 9 -26.52 -14.80 14.34
C GLU A 9 -26.66 -13.27 14.16
N HIS A 10 -26.33 -12.48 15.19
CA HIS A 10 -26.36 -11.02 15.12
C HIS A 10 -25.25 -10.43 14.23
N VAL A 11 -24.06 -11.06 14.22
CA VAL A 11 -22.94 -10.67 13.35
C VAL A 11 -23.25 -11.04 11.89
N LEU A 12 -23.76 -12.25 11.65
CA LEU A 12 -24.17 -12.70 10.31
C LEU A 12 -25.33 -11.86 9.74
N ARG A 13 -26.31 -11.47 10.57
CA ARG A 13 -27.39 -10.56 10.16
C ARG A 13 -26.89 -9.14 9.86
N ARG A 14 -25.84 -8.66 10.55
CA ARG A 14 -25.18 -7.37 10.22
C ARG A 14 -24.42 -7.44 8.91
N ILE A 15 -23.71 -8.54 8.66
CA ILE A 15 -23.00 -8.80 7.39
C ILE A 15 -24.01 -8.85 6.24
N ASN A 16 -25.11 -9.59 6.41
CA ASN A 16 -26.18 -9.69 5.41
C ASN A 16 -26.94 -8.37 5.17
N LYS A 17 -27.23 -7.58 6.21
CA LYS A 17 -27.84 -6.23 6.02
C LYS A 17 -26.92 -5.25 5.29
N THR A 18 -25.61 -5.33 5.54
CA THR A 18 -24.59 -4.55 4.80
C THR A 18 -24.46 -5.06 3.35
N PHE A 19 -24.82 -6.32 3.12
CA PHE A 19 -24.88 -6.96 1.81
C PHE A 19 -26.11 -6.52 1.00
N GLU A 20 -27.28 -6.47 1.63
CA GLU A 20 -28.51 -6.00 0.99
C GLU A 20 -28.43 -4.51 0.62
N SER A 21 -27.76 -3.67 1.43
CA SER A 21 -27.47 -2.28 1.05
C SER A 21 -26.49 -2.16 -0.13
N THR A 22 -25.74 -3.22 -0.45
CA THR A 22 -24.84 -3.28 -1.61
C THR A 22 -25.61 -3.53 -2.92
N ILE A 23 -26.82 -4.09 -2.86
CA ILE A 23 -27.68 -4.32 -4.03
C ILE A 23 -28.25 -3.00 -4.58
N GLN A 24 -28.45 -1.98 -3.72
CA GLN A 24 -28.88 -0.63 -4.14
C GLN A 24 -27.78 0.19 -4.86
N ASN A 25 -26.51 -0.24 -4.85
CA ASN A 25 -25.37 0.48 -5.44
C ASN A 25 -24.98 0.03 -6.87
N ARG A 26 -25.73 -0.88 -7.49
CA ARG A 26 -25.40 -1.42 -8.83
C ARG A 26 -25.37 -0.36 -9.94
N GLY A 27 -26.20 0.69 -9.85
CA GLY A 27 -26.23 1.78 -10.83
C GLY A 27 -24.99 2.68 -10.78
N LEU A 28 -24.45 2.93 -9.59
CA LEU A 28 -23.23 3.73 -9.38
C LEU A 28 -21.96 2.97 -9.81
N HIS A 29 -21.92 1.66 -9.54
CA HIS A 29 -20.80 0.79 -9.94
C HIS A 29 -20.63 0.69 -11.46
N PHE A 30 -21.72 0.64 -12.23
CA PHE A 30 -21.63 0.60 -13.69
C PHE A 30 -21.02 1.89 -14.28
N GLY A 31 -21.39 3.06 -13.73
CA GLY A 31 -20.82 4.34 -14.13
C GLY A 31 -19.31 4.43 -13.86
N ILE A 32 -18.85 3.94 -12.70
CA ILE A 32 -17.43 3.90 -12.34
C ILE A 32 -16.64 2.95 -13.24
N GLU A 33 -17.15 1.73 -13.49
CA GLU A 33 -16.47 0.79 -14.39
C GLU A 33 -16.37 1.32 -15.82
N PHE A 34 -17.43 1.96 -16.32
CA PHE A 34 -17.44 2.57 -17.64
C PHE A 34 -16.46 3.75 -17.73
N TYR A 35 -16.46 4.63 -16.72
CA TYR A 35 -15.51 5.73 -16.60
C TYR A 35 -14.07 5.22 -16.59
N ASN A 36 -13.75 4.22 -15.76
CA ASN A 36 -12.41 3.64 -15.68
C ASN A 36 -11.97 3.01 -17.01
N ARG A 37 -12.88 2.37 -17.74
CA ARG A 37 -12.57 1.83 -19.08
C ARG A 37 -12.20 2.92 -20.07
N ILE A 38 -12.90 4.06 -20.06
CA ILE A 38 -12.57 5.20 -20.93
C ILE A 38 -11.25 5.82 -20.51
N LYS A 39 -11.10 6.12 -19.21
CA LYS A 39 -9.90 6.72 -18.62
C LYS A 39 -8.65 5.90 -18.94
N LEU A 40 -8.74 4.58 -18.80
CA LEU A 40 -7.62 3.66 -19.00
C LEU A 40 -7.44 3.21 -20.45
N PHE A 41 -8.27 3.67 -21.40
CA PHE A 41 -8.14 3.27 -22.80
C PHE A 41 -6.74 3.57 -23.39
N PRO A 42 -6.13 4.74 -23.18
CA PRO A 42 -4.77 5.01 -23.65
C PRO A 42 -3.75 4.03 -23.05
N TRP A 43 -3.82 3.78 -21.74
CA TRP A 43 -2.96 2.80 -21.08
C TRP A 43 -3.16 1.39 -21.65
N TRP A 44 -4.41 0.99 -21.92
CA TRP A 44 -4.73 -0.30 -22.53
C TRP A 44 -4.07 -0.49 -23.90
N LEU A 45 -3.98 0.58 -24.70
CA LEU A 45 -3.25 0.55 -25.97
C LEU A 45 -1.76 0.29 -25.76
N HIS A 46 -1.13 1.00 -24.82
CA HIS A 46 0.29 0.79 -24.48
C HIS A 46 0.55 -0.62 -23.93
N TYR A 47 -0.33 -1.12 -23.05
CA TYR A 47 -0.27 -2.47 -22.51
C TYR A 47 -0.32 -3.56 -23.59
N HIS A 48 -1.09 -3.32 -24.66
CA HIS A 48 -1.15 -4.23 -25.80
C HIS A 48 0.04 -4.11 -26.75
N LYS A 49 0.64 -2.93 -26.87
CA LYS A 49 1.83 -2.69 -27.69
C LYS A 49 3.10 -3.28 -27.09
N GLY A 50 3.18 -3.39 -25.76
CA GLY A 50 4.41 -3.83 -25.10
C GLY A 50 5.03 -2.80 -24.18
N ASP A 51 4.45 -1.59 -24.09
CA ASP A 51 5.15 -0.41 -23.60
C ASP A 51 4.91 -0.13 -22.10
N THR A 52 4.43 -1.11 -21.34
CA THR A 52 4.16 -0.96 -19.91
C THR A 52 4.83 -2.07 -19.10
N ILE A 53 5.10 -1.79 -17.82
CA ILE A 53 5.68 -2.75 -16.87
C ILE A 53 4.81 -4.01 -16.79
N GLU A 54 3.48 -3.86 -16.73
CA GLU A 54 2.55 -4.98 -16.66
C GLU A 54 2.58 -5.83 -17.94
N SER A 55 2.83 -5.22 -19.10
CA SER A 55 3.00 -5.96 -20.35
C SER A 55 4.30 -6.76 -20.36
N GLU A 56 5.39 -6.21 -19.84
CA GLU A 56 6.65 -6.92 -19.66
C GLU A 56 6.48 -8.12 -18.71
N ILE A 57 5.88 -7.91 -17.55
CA ILE A 57 5.59 -8.98 -16.58
C ILE A 57 4.68 -10.04 -17.20
N ARG A 58 3.60 -9.64 -17.90
CA ARG A 58 2.73 -10.58 -18.65
C ARG A 58 3.54 -11.45 -19.60
N ASN A 59 4.43 -10.84 -20.38
CA ASN A 59 5.24 -11.57 -21.36
C ASN A 59 6.21 -12.55 -20.67
N ASN A 60 6.78 -12.16 -19.52
CA ASN A 60 7.62 -13.04 -18.71
C ASN A 60 6.83 -14.21 -18.11
N ILE A 61 5.61 -13.98 -17.62
CA ILE A 61 4.69 -15.04 -17.16
C ILE A 61 4.40 -16.00 -18.31
N LEU A 62 4.06 -15.49 -19.50
CA LEU A 62 3.79 -16.32 -20.66
C LEU A 62 5.00 -17.20 -21.02
N LYS A 63 6.20 -16.61 -21.02
CA LYS A 63 7.44 -17.32 -21.32
C LYS A 63 7.73 -18.45 -20.32
N ILE A 64 7.76 -18.13 -19.02
CA ILE A 64 8.08 -19.12 -17.98
C ILE A 64 6.96 -20.15 -17.84
N GLY A 65 5.70 -19.72 -17.86
CA GLY A 65 4.55 -20.61 -17.77
C GLY A 65 4.50 -21.63 -18.91
N CYS A 66 4.76 -21.20 -20.15
CA CYS A 66 4.84 -22.13 -21.29
C CYS A 66 6.03 -23.11 -21.15
N ASN A 67 7.19 -22.63 -20.68
CA ASN A 67 8.35 -23.50 -20.43
C ASN A 67 8.07 -24.57 -19.36
N LEU A 68 7.21 -24.25 -18.38
CA LEU A 68 6.74 -25.17 -17.36
C LEU A 68 5.56 -26.06 -17.82
N GLY A 69 5.12 -25.91 -19.07
CA GLY A 69 4.08 -26.74 -19.67
C GLY A 69 2.65 -26.27 -19.40
N LEU A 70 2.42 -25.00 -19.04
CA LEU A 70 1.09 -24.41 -19.01
C LEU A 70 0.61 -24.09 -20.43
N ASP A 71 -0.68 -24.29 -20.68
CA ASP A 71 -1.29 -23.99 -21.98
C ASP A 71 -1.25 -22.48 -22.27
N GLN A 72 -0.68 -22.12 -23.42
CA GLN A 72 -0.47 -20.73 -23.81
C GLN A 72 -1.79 -19.98 -24.00
N ASN A 73 -2.82 -20.63 -24.55
CA ASN A 73 -4.11 -19.99 -24.80
C ASN A 73 -4.85 -19.72 -23.48
N TRP A 74 -4.83 -20.66 -22.55
CA TRP A 74 -5.34 -20.49 -21.21
C TRP A 74 -4.64 -19.35 -20.48
N LEU A 75 -3.30 -19.31 -20.49
CA LEU A 75 -2.51 -18.23 -19.88
C LEU A 75 -2.85 -16.86 -20.47
N LYS A 76 -2.88 -16.71 -21.80
CA LYS A 76 -3.23 -15.43 -22.45
C LYS A 76 -4.61 -14.95 -22.04
N ASN A 77 -5.59 -15.85 -21.98
CA ASN A 77 -6.97 -15.50 -21.69
C ASN A 77 -7.18 -15.14 -20.22
N ILE A 78 -6.60 -15.90 -19.28
CA ILE A 78 -6.72 -15.62 -17.86
C ILE A 78 -6.03 -14.30 -17.50
N LEU A 79 -4.79 -14.06 -17.98
CA LEU A 79 -4.07 -12.81 -17.73
C LEU A 79 -4.80 -11.59 -18.31
N ARG A 80 -5.32 -11.69 -19.54
CA ARG A 80 -6.11 -10.62 -20.15
C ARG A 80 -7.35 -10.30 -19.32
N HIS A 81 -8.02 -11.32 -18.79
CA HIS A 81 -9.18 -11.13 -17.96
C HIS A 81 -8.81 -10.47 -16.62
N THR A 82 -7.79 -10.97 -15.92
CA THR A 82 -7.31 -10.40 -14.66
C THR A 82 -6.98 -8.92 -14.83
N VAL A 83 -6.16 -8.57 -15.84
CA VAL A 83 -5.80 -7.17 -16.09
C VAL A 83 -7.03 -6.30 -16.37
N SER A 84 -7.98 -6.79 -17.17
CA SER A 84 -9.22 -6.05 -17.44
C SER A 84 -10.09 -5.86 -16.19
N GLU A 85 -10.20 -6.87 -15.32
CA GLU A 85 -11.05 -6.80 -14.14
C GLU A 85 -10.46 -5.88 -13.07
N PHE A 86 -9.17 -5.99 -12.78
CA PHE A 86 -8.49 -5.07 -11.87
C PHE A 86 -8.59 -3.62 -12.37
N SER A 87 -8.29 -3.38 -13.64
CA SER A 87 -8.32 -2.04 -14.24
C SER A 87 -9.70 -1.39 -14.14
N LYS A 88 -10.77 -2.08 -14.57
CA LYS A 88 -12.12 -1.47 -14.57
C LYS A 88 -12.64 -1.21 -13.15
N LYS A 89 -12.17 -1.99 -12.17
CA LYS A 89 -12.55 -1.88 -10.75
C LYS A 89 -11.69 -0.88 -9.97
N GLY A 90 -10.83 -0.12 -10.65
CA GLY A 90 -10.00 0.92 -10.02
C GLY A 90 -8.77 0.38 -9.31
N LEU A 91 -8.38 -0.87 -9.59
CA LEU A 91 -7.16 -1.53 -9.08
C LEU A 91 -6.11 -1.70 -10.20
N GLY A 92 -6.16 -0.83 -11.21
CA GLY A 92 -5.24 -0.82 -12.35
C GLY A 92 -3.85 -0.30 -12.00
N SER A 93 -3.03 -0.02 -13.01
CA SER A 93 -1.66 0.49 -12.86
C SER A 93 -1.61 1.87 -12.17
N ASP A 94 -2.69 2.65 -12.29
CA ASP A 94 -2.86 3.97 -11.70
C ASP A 94 -3.34 3.92 -10.24
N TYR A 95 -3.59 2.71 -9.72
CA TYR A 95 -3.93 2.50 -8.31
C TYR A 95 -2.66 2.52 -7.46
N TYR A 96 -2.58 3.50 -6.54
CA TYR A 96 -1.39 3.72 -5.71
C TYR A 96 -1.23 2.69 -4.58
N GLY A 97 -2.33 2.05 -4.17
CA GLY A 97 -2.29 1.08 -3.07
C GLY A 97 -1.51 -0.19 -3.42
N TYR A 98 -1.16 -0.97 -2.40
CA TYR A 98 -0.31 -2.15 -2.53
C TYR A 98 -0.90 -3.21 -3.48
N HIS A 99 -2.17 -3.60 -3.29
CA HIS A 99 -2.78 -4.65 -4.12
C HIS A 99 -3.32 -4.09 -5.44
N ASN A 100 -2.42 -3.80 -6.36
CA ASN A 100 -2.74 -3.36 -7.71
C ASN A 100 -2.41 -4.47 -8.73
N ILE A 101 -2.78 -4.27 -10.00
CA ILE A 101 -2.54 -5.29 -11.02
C ILE A 101 -1.05 -5.62 -11.24
N GLN A 102 -0.14 -4.68 -11.03
CA GLN A 102 1.29 -4.95 -11.12
C GLN A 102 1.70 -5.95 -10.04
N HIS A 103 1.25 -5.75 -8.80
CA HIS A 103 1.51 -6.66 -7.68
C HIS A 103 1.03 -8.09 -7.96
N GLU A 104 -0.20 -8.28 -8.43
CA GLU A 104 -0.70 -9.64 -8.74
C GLU A 104 0.12 -10.33 -9.84
N LEU A 105 0.54 -9.57 -10.86
CA LEU A 105 1.36 -10.10 -11.93
C LEU A 105 2.77 -10.45 -11.43
N GLU A 106 3.36 -9.61 -10.57
CA GLU A 106 4.65 -9.88 -9.92
C GLU A 106 4.57 -11.14 -9.04
N ALA A 107 3.54 -11.28 -8.22
CA ALA A 107 3.31 -12.46 -7.38
C ALA A 107 3.19 -13.74 -8.24
N ALA A 108 2.35 -13.70 -9.29
CA ALA A 108 2.19 -14.83 -10.21
C ALA A 108 3.48 -15.18 -10.97
N LEU A 109 4.23 -14.17 -11.44
CA LEU A 109 5.53 -14.37 -12.08
C LEU A 109 6.53 -15.01 -11.12
N PHE A 110 6.64 -14.48 -9.90
CA PHE A 110 7.61 -14.90 -8.92
C PHE A 110 7.38 -16.36 -8.49
N VAL A 111 6.13 -16.74 -8.27
CA VAL A 111 5.74 -18.13 -8.00
C VAL A 111 6.19 -19.08 -9.12
N LEU A 112 6.01 -18.71 -10.38
CA LEU A 112 6.48 -19.52 -11.52
C LEU A 112 8.01 -19.63 -11.56
N ILE A 113 8.74 -18.56 -11.25
CA ILE A 113 10.21 -18.59 -11.15
C ILE A 113 10.66 -19.56 -10.06
N VAL A 114 10.05 -19.48 -8.88
CA VAL A 114 10.36 -20.37 -7.74
C VAL A 114 10.09 -21.83 -8.10
N ILE A 115 8.94 -22.12 -8.72
CA ILE A 115 8.58 -23.47 -9.17
C ILE A 115 9.61 -24.00 -10.19
N ASP A 116 10.02 -23.20 -11.17
CA ASP A 116 11.03 -23.61 -12.17
C ASP A 116 12.35 -24.01 -11.51
N GLY A 117 12.85 -23.19 -10.57
CA GLY A 117 14.08 -23.52 -9.85
C GLY A 117 13.96 -24.75 -8.95
N ILE A 118 12.86 -24.89 -8.20
CA ILE A 118 12.61 -26.08 -7.37
C ILE A 118 12.56 -27.33 -8.25
N ASN A 119 11.83 -27.29 -9.37
CA ASN A 119 11.67 -28.44 -10.26
C ASN A 119 12.97 -28.84 -10.95
N ARG A 120 13.86 -27.87 -11.26
CA ARG A 120 15.22 -28.17 -11.75
C ARG A 120 16.08 -28.88 -10.73
N SER A 121 15.92 -28.57 -9.44
CA SER A 121 16.67 -29.23 -8.37
C SER A 121 16.23 -30.68 -8.11
N LYS A 122 15.05 -31.07 -8.60
CA LYS A 122 14.38 -32.38 -8.41
C LYS A 122 14.07 -32.78 -6.95
N THR A 123 14.43 -31.94 -5.98
CA THR A 123 14.06 -32.11 -4.57
C THR A 123 12.75 -31.38 -4.33
N ASN A 124 11.73 -32.06 -3.79
CA ASN A 124 10.39 -31.49 -3.54
C ASN A 124 9.71 -30.92 -4.80
N ALA A 125 9.85 -31.60 -5.94
CA ALA A 125 9.30 -31.15 -7.21
C ALA A 125 7.78 -30.89 -7.13
N ILE A 126 7.37 -29.72 -7.61
CA ILE A 126 5.99 -29.26 -7.68
C ILE A 126 5.35 -29.86 -8.93
N SER A 127 4.25 -30.59 -8.74
CA SER A 127 3.51 -31.20 -9.84
C SER A 127 2.87 -30.13 -10.75
N ASN A 128 2.55 -30.50 -12.00
CA ASN A 128 1.86 -29.59 -12.93
C ASN A 128 0.51 -29.12 -12.35
N GLN A 129 -0.21 -29.99 -11.65
CA GLN A 129 -1.47 -29.64 -11.01
C GLN A 129 -1.27 -28.62 -9.87
N ASP A 130 -0.28 -28.83 -9.00
CA ASP A 130 0.02 -27.89 -7.91
C ASP A 130 0.50 -26.54 -8.43
N MET A 131 1.29 -26.54 -9.52
CA MET A 131 1.69 -25.32 -10.19
C MET A 131 0.48 -24.52 -10.69
N LYS A 132 -0.51 -25.17 -11.30
CA LYS A 132 -1.74 -24.49 -11.75
C LYS A 132 -2.52 -23.92 -10.56
N TYR A 133 -2.62 -24.65 -9.45
CA TYR A 133 -3.25 -24.15 -8.22
C TYR A 133 -2.51 -22.92 -7.68
N LEU A 134 -1.19 -23.00 -7.54
CA LEU A 134 -0.34 -21.91 -7.09
C LEU A 134 -0.45 -20.68 -8.01
N PHE A 135 -0.41 -20.88 -9.33
CA PHE A 135 -0.51 -19.79 -10.31
C PHE A 135 -1.86 -19.08 -10.23
N VAL A 136 -2.97 -19.82 -10.19
CA VAL A 136 -4.30 -19.22 -10.08
C VAL A 136 -4.48 -18.53 -8.73
N ALA A 137 -4.05 -19.16 -7.64
CA ALA A 137 -4.12 -18.54 -6.31
C ALA A 137 -3.30 -17.25 -6.27
N ALA A 138 -2.06 -17.25 -6.77
CA ALA A 138 -1.21 -16.06 -6.83
C ALA A 138 -1.82 -14.91 -7.63
N LEU A 139 -2.52 -15.21 -8.72
CA LEU A 139 -3.10 -14.19 -9.61
C LEU A 139 -4.35 -13.51 -9.03
N PHE A 140 -4.98 -14.12 -8.02
CA PHE A 140 -6.25 -13.66 -7.47
C PHE A 140 -6.26 -13.56 -5.94
N HIS A 141 -5.12 -13.74 -5.25
CA HIS A 141 -5.07 -13.77 -3.79
C HIS A 141 -5.58 -12.48 -3.14
N ASP A 142 -5.45 -11.35 -3.83
CA ASP A 142 -6.00 -10.05 -3.41
C ASP A 142 -7.09 -9.52 -4.36
N TYR A 143 -7.82 -10.40 -5.04
CA TYR A 143 -8.97 -10.01 -5.87
C TYR A 143 -10.18 -9.59 -5.03
N ASP A 144 -10.08 -8.42 -4.40
CA ASP A 144 -11.18 -7.71 -3.72
C ASP A 144 -11.46 -6.37 -4.42
N PRO A 145 -12.41 -6.32 -5.36
CA PRO A 145 -12.83 -5.09 -6.05
C PRO A 145 -13.38 -3.99 -5.15
N LEU A 146 -13.92 -4.32 -3.97
CA LEU A 146 -14.53 -3.33 -3.08
C LEU A 146 -13.54 -2.83 -2.03
N LYS A 147 -12.49 -3.61 -1.74
CA LYS A 147 -11.44 -3.30 -0.76
C LYS A 147 -11.96 -2.61 0.49
N LYS A 148 -13.03 -3.17 1.07
CA LYS A 148 -13.62 -2.59 2.30
C LYS A 148 -12.61 -2.62 3.46
N PHE A 149 -11.62 -3.51 3.41
CA PHE A 149 -10.53 -3.67 4.36
C PHE A 149 -9.22 -3.96 3.60
N ASP A 150 -8.08 -3.51 4.14
CA ASP A 150 -6.76 -3.80 3.55
C ASP A 150 -6.34 -5.25 3.84
N LYS A 151 -6.39 -5.71 5.09
CA LYS A 151 -6.24 -7.13 5.52
C LYS A 151 -6.93 -7.38 6.89
N PRO A 152 -7.28 -8.63 7.26
CA PRO A 152 -7.47 -9.78 6.37
C PRO A 152 -8.69 -9.58 5.46
N ASN A 153 -8.58 -9.96 4.20
CA ASN A 153 -9.60 -9.74 3.15
C ASN A 153 -10.01 -11.04 2.45
N GLU A 154 -9.52 -12.20 2.89
CA GLU A 154 -9.59 -13.47 2.16
C GLU A 154 -11.04 -13.96 2.00
N ASP A 155 -11.92 -13.68 2.97
CA ASP A 155 -13.36 -13.94 2.85
C ASP A 155 -14.03 -13.11 1.73
N SER A 156 -13.58 -11.85 1.56
CA SER A 156 -14.05 -10.97 0.50
C SER A 156 -13.57 -11.46 -0.86
N VAL A 157 -12.28 -11.79 -0.96
CA VAL A 157 -11.66 -12.39 -2.14
C VAL A 157 -12.38 -13.66 -2.55
N GLU A 158 -12.64 -14.57 -1.60
CA GLU A 158 -13.40 -15.80 -1.83
C GLU A 158 -14.78 -15.50 -2.41
N TYR A 159 -15.51 -14.54 -1.82
CA TYR A 159 -16.81 -14.14 -2.33
C TYR A 159 -16.72 -13.65 -3.79
N PHE A 160 -15.77 -12.79 -4.13
CA PHE A 160 -15.67 -12.24 -5.49
C PHE A 160 -15.27 -13.27 -6.53
N ILE A 161 -14.31 -14.16 -6.21
CA ILE A 161 -13.89 -15.22 -7.13
C ILE A 161 -15.04 -16.22 -7.37
N ARG A 162 -15.79 -16.58 -6.34
CA ARG A 162 -16.97 -17.48 -6.48
C ARG A 162 -18.09 -16.87 -7.33
N ASN A 163 -18.20 -15.55 -7.36
CA ASN A 163 -19.23 -14.83 -8.11
C ASN A 163 -18.78 -14.34 -9.49
N ASP A 164 -17.50 -14.48 -9.84
CA ASP A 164 -17.01 -14.20 -11.19
C ASP A 164 -17.11 -15.44 -12.10
N SER A 165 -18.09 -15.43 -13.00
CA SER A 165 -18.34 -16.54 -13.93
C SER A 165 -17.17 -16.84 -14.88
N LYS A 166 -16.30 -15.86 -15.19
CA LYS A 166 -15.16 -16.07 -16.09
C LYS A 166 -13.99 -16.66 -15.33
N ILE A 167 -13.69 -16.17 -14.12
CA ILE A 167 -12.65 -16.77 -13.25
C ILE A 167 -12.97 -18.24 -13.00
N ARG A 168 -14.23 -18.55 -12.64
CA ARG A 168 -14.68 -19.94 -12.47
C ARG A 168 -14.46 -20.81 -13.70
N LYS A 169 -14.80 -20.31 -14.89
CA LYS A 169 -14.56 -21.03 -16.15
C LYS A 169 -13.07 -21.26 -16.41
N PHE A 170 -12.18 -20.35 -16.01
CA PHE A 170 -10.73 -20.57 -16.14
C PHE A 170 -10.24 -21.67 -15.21
N ILE A 171 -10.74 -21.70 -13.97
CA ILE A 171 -10.45 -22.74 -12.96
C ILE A 171 -10.93 -24.11 -13.45
N GLU A 172 -12.20 -24.19 -13.90
CA GLU A 172 -12.81 -25.42 -14.43
C GLU A 172 -12.05 -25.94 -15.67
N LYS A 173 -11.72 -25.07 -16.63
CA LYS A 173 -10.95 -25.45 -17.84
C LYS A 173 -9.54 -25.97 -17.53
N ALA A 174 -8.95 -25.52 -16.42
CA ALA A 174 -7.65 -26.00 -15.97
C ALA A 174 -7.74 -27.30 -15.16
N ASN A 175 -8.96 -27.86 -14.99
CA ASN A 175 -9.26 -29.01 -14.14
C ASN A 175 -8.85 -28.78 -12.68
N LEU A 176 -9.10 -27.57 -12.16
CA LEU A 176 -8.83 -27.18 -10.78
C LEU A 176 -10.12 -27.20 -9.96
N ASN A 177 -10.01 -27.56 -8.68
CA ASN A 177 -11.08 -27.40 -7.71
C ASN A 177 -11.04 -25.98 -7.11
N LEU A 178 -12.16 -25.26 -7.20
CA LEU A 178 -12.28 -23.89 -6.70
C LEU A 178 -11.99 -23.79 -5.20
N ASP A 179 -12.47 -24.73 -4.39
CA ASP A 179 -12.29 -24.72 -2.94
C ASP A 179 -10.82 -24.96 -2.57
N THR A 180 -10.08 -25.77 -3.33
CA THR A 180 -8.62 -25.88 -3.18
C THR A 180 -7.91 -24.55 -3.49
N VAL A 181 -8.32 -23.83 -4.55
CA VAL A 181 -7.76 -22.49 -4.82
C VAL A 181 -8.03 -21.55 -3.64
N MET A 182 -9.26 -21.56 -3.10
CA MET A 182 -9.61 -20.73 -1.94
C MET A 182 -8.82 -21.12 -0.69
N ALA A 183 -8.57 -22.41 -0.46
CA ALA A 183 -7.75 -22.87 0.66
C ALA A 183 -6.32 -22.34 0.59
N LEU A 184 -5.72 -22.28 -0.61
CA LEU A 184 -4.41 -21.67 -0.81
C LEU A 184 -4.44 -20.16 -0.50
N ILE A 185 -5.47 -19.44 -0.96
CA ILE A 185 -5.64 -17.99 -0.69
C ILE A 185 -5.85 -17.73 0.81
N HIS A 186 -6.70 -18.49 1.51
CA HIS A 186 -6.88 -18.31 2.96
C HIS A 186 -5.59 -18.49 3.76
N ARG A 187 -4.62 -19.24 3.22
CA ARG A 187 -3.29 -19.41 3.83
C ARG A 187 -2.36 -18.22 3.62
N THR A 188 -2.64 -17.31 2.67
CA THR A 188 -1.85 -16.08 2.44
C THR A 188 -2.17 -14.97 3.43
N ALA A 189 -3.19 -15.14 4.28
CA ALA A 189 -3.52 -14.20 5.33
C ALA A 189 -2.31 -13.81 6.17
N TYR A 190 -2.08 -12.51 6.31
CA TYR A 190 -0.90 -11.97 6.99
C TYR A 190 -1.26 -10.88 8.02
N PRO A 191 -0.67 -10.92 9.23
CA PRO A 191 0.18 -12.00 9.75
C PRO A 191 -0.61 -13.28 10.02
N PHE A 192 -0.05 -14.44 9.68
CA PHE A 192 -0.69 -15.75 9.92
C PHE A 192 -0.49 -16.18 11.38
N GLU A 193 -1.00 -15.38 12.31
CA GLU A 193 -0.87 -15.58 13.76
C GLU A 193 -2.18 -15.25 14.50
N GLY A 194 -2.31 -15.77 15.73
CA GLY A 194 -3.46 -15.52 16.60
C GLY A 194 -4.82 -15.79 15.93
N LYS A 195 -5.78 -14.87 16.14
CA LYS A 195 -7.15 -14.99 15.62
C LYS A 195 -7.23 -15.10 14.09
N ILE A 196 -6.29 -14.48 13.37
CA ILE A 196 -6.25 -14.56 11.90
C ILE A 196 -5.90 -16.00 11.49
N ALA A 197 -4.85 -16.58 12.07
CA ALA A 197 -4.47 -17.96 11.80
C ALA A 197 -5.56 -18.96 12.20
N GLU A 198 -6.21 -18.76 13.36
CA GLU A 198 -7.30 -19.62 13.83
C GLU A 198 -8.47 -19.63 12.82
N HIS A 199 -8.93 -18.45 12.40
CA HIS A 199 -10.00 -18.32 11.40
C HIS A 199 -9.60 -18.96 10.06
N SER A 200 -8.43 -18.61 9.53
CA SER A 200 -7.95 -19.13 8.26
C SER A 200 -7.80 -20.66 8.29
N ARG A 201 -7.33 -21.25 9.40
CA ARG A 201 -7.22 -22.72 9.53
C ARG A 201 -8.58 -23.39 9.45
N VAL A 202 -9.57 -22.89 10.20
CA VAL A 202 -10.95 -23.42 10.16
C VAL A 202 -11.53 -23.32 8.74
N LYS A 203 -11.28 -22.21 8.05
CA LYS A 203 -11.70 -22.02 6.66
C LYS A 203 -11.02 -23.00 5.71
N ILE A 204 -9.70 -23.13 5.80
CA ILE A 204 -8.90 -24.07 4.99
C ILE A 204 -9.43 -25.49 5.17
N ASP A 205 -9.65 -25.93 6.40
CA ASP A 205 -10.12 -27.29 6.67
C ASP A 205 -11.49 -27.57 6.04
N ARG A 206 -12.44 -26.65 6.19
CA ARG A 206 -13.79 -26.75 5.57
C ARG A 206 -13.72 -26.76 4.04
N LEU A 207 -12.85 -25.96 3.46
CA LEU A 207 -12.67 -25.89 2.00
C LEU A 207 -12.05 -27.19 1.47
N LEU A 208 -11.07 -27.76 2.18
CA LEU A 208 -10.45 -29.03 1.81
C LEU A 208 -11.40 -30.21 2.01
N ASP A 209 -12.28 -30.18 3.02
CA ASP A 209 -13.36 -31.17 3.20
C ASP A 209 -14.31 -31.21 2.00
N SER A 210 -14.66 -30.04 1.47
CA SER A 210 -15.51 -29.90 0.28
C SER A 210 -14.77 -30.32 -1.00
N ALA A 211 -13.49 -29.98 -1.12
CA ALA A 211 -12.71 -30.20 -2.33
C ALA A 211 -12.32 -31.67 -2.55
N LEU A 212 -12.00 -32.38 -1.48
CA LEU A 212 -11.40 -33.71 -1.52
C LEU A 212 -12.49 -34.76 -1.28
N THR A 213 -13.10 -35.24 -2.37
CA THR A 213 -14.28 -36.12 -2.41
C THR A 213 -14.11 -37.50 -1.73
N SER A 214 -12.91 -37.83 -1.26
CA SER A 214 -12.58 -39.05 -0.52
C SER A 214 -11.87 -38.61 0.74
N SER A 215 -12.40 -38.91 1.93
CA SER A 215 -11.87 -38.55 3.26
C SER A 215 -10.39 -38.08 3.22
N PRO A 216 -10.14 -36.75 3.16
CA PRO A 216 -8.82 -36.21 2.92
C PRO A 216 -7.79 -36.84 3.84
N THR A 217 -6.70 -37.36 3.27
CA THR A 217 -5.61 -37.85 4.11
C THR A 217 -4.93 -36.66 4.77
N GLU A 218 -4.35 -36.87 5.95
CA GLU A 218 -3.53 -35.84 6.63
C GLU A 218 -2.43 -35.31 5.70
N ARG A 219 -1.89 -36.19 4.84
CA ARG A 219 -0.88 -35.84 3.83
C ARG A 219 -1.41 -34.86 2.78
N ASP A 220 -2.67 -35.00 2.35
CA ASP A 220 -3.27 -34.09 1.37
C ASP A 220 -3.49 -32.71 1.98
N ARG A 221 -3.95 -32.65 3.24
CA ARG A 221 -4.09 -31.38 3.98
C ARG A 221 -2.76 -30.68 4.15
N GLU A 222 -1.75 -31.41 4.64
CA GLU A 222 -0.41 -30.87 4.83
C GLU A 222 0.17 -30.35 3.50
N ARG A 223 -0.04 -31.07 2.40
CA ARG A 223 0.39 -30.65 1.07
C ARG A 223 -0.24 -29.32 0.66
N TYR A 224 -1.56 -29.18 0.67
CA TYR A 224 -2.21 -27.93 0.24
C TYR A 224 -1.93 -26.78 1.20
N PHE A 225 -1.81 -27.05 2.50
CA PHE A 225 -1.37 -26.06 3.48
C PHE A 225 0.06 -25.56 3.18
N LYS A 226 1.00 -26.46 2.85
CA LYS A 226 2.35 -26.11 2.44
C LYS A 226 2.39 -25.33 1.13
N LEU A 227 1.53 -25.65 0.16
CA LEU A 227 1.41 -24.87 -1.09
C LEU A 227 0.93 -23.44 -0.81
N GLY A 228 -0.09 -23.26 0.03
CA GLY A 228 -0.54 -21.93 0.44
C GLY A 228 0.54 -21.17 1.21
N TRP A 229 1.34 -21.86 2.03
CA TRP A 229 2.47 -21.25 2.73
C TRP A 229 3.59 -20.83 1.78
N LEU A 230 3.92 -21.67 0.79
CA LEU A 230 4.86 -21.35 -0.28
C LEU A 230 4.42 -20.12 -1.06
N LEU A 231 3.13 -20.02 -1.38
CA LEU A 231 2.56 -18.83 -2.01
C LEU A 231 2.75 -17.58 -1.15
N SER A 232 2.36 -17.64 0.13
CA SER A 232 2.47 -16.52 1.07
C SER A 232 3.90 -16.01 1.22
N VAL A 233 4.89 -16.90 1.29
CA VAL A 233 6.31 -16.50 1.37
C VAL A 233 6.81 -15.97 0.03
N SER A 234 6.39 -16.58 -1.09
CA SER A 234 6.78 -16.14 -2.44
C SER A 234 6.31 -14.73 -2.75
N GLU A 235 5.03 -14.42 -2.51
CA GLU A 235 4.43 -13.08 -2.62
C GLU A 235 5.27 -12.05 -1.86
N ARG A 236 5.57 -12.34 -0.59
CA ARG A 236 6.27 -11.43 0.31
C ARG A 236 7.73 -11.20 -0.06
N ILE A 237 8.38 -12.15 -0.73
CA ILE A 237 9.75 -11.99 -1.24
C ILE A 237 9.73 -11.25 -2.59
N ALA A 238 8.71 -11.46 -3.43
CA ALA A 238 8.63 -10.94 -4.79
C ALA A 238 8.89 -9.43 -4.87
N GLY A 239 8.19 -8.64 -4.06
CA GLY A 239 8.30 -7.17 -4.03
C GLY A 239 9.68 -6.64 -3.60
N TYR A 240 10.53 -7.49 -3.02
CA TYR A 240 11.89 -7.12 -2.60
C TYR A 240 12.98 -7.77 -3.45
N ALA A 241 12.62 -8.70 -4.33
CA ALA A 241 13.56 -9.45 -5.16
C ALA A 241 13.49 -9.05 -6.65
N LEU A 242 12.34 -8.62 -7.15
CA LEU A 242 12.14 -8.30 -8.57
C LEU A 242 12.66 -6.91 -8.98
N GLY A 243 12.57 -5.92 -8.09
CA GLY A 243 12.98 -4.54 -8.36
C GLY A 243 14.21 -4.10 -7.59
N ASP A 244 14.72 -2.92 -7.92
CA ASP A 244 15.82 -2.30 -7.19
C ASP A 244 15.38 -1.77 -5.80
N TYR A 245 16.26 -1.04 -5.15
CA TYR A 245 15.96 -0.50 -3.81
C TYR A 245 14.86 0.56 -3.81
N GLU A 246 14.70 1.32 -4.89
CA GLU A 246 13.63 2.32 -4.97
C GLU A 246 12.27 1.63 -5.05
N HIS A 247 12.17 0.59 -5.88
CA HIS A 247 10.99 -0.27 -5.94
C HIS A 247 10.72 -0.94 -4.57
N ALA A 248 11.75 -1.49 -3.92
CA ALA A 248 11.62 -2.11 -2.60
C ALA A 248 11.11 -1.13 -1.52
N LYS A 249 11.58 0.13 -1.54
CA LYS A 249 11.08 1.20 -0.64
C LYS A 249 9.62 1.53 -0.92
N ASP A 250 9.23 1.65 -2.18
CA ASP A 250 7.85 1.89 -2.56
C ASP A 250 6.94 0.77 -2.05
N MET A 251 7.35 -0.49 -2.24
CA MET A 251 6.65 -1.67 -1.70
C MET A 251 6.54 -1.64 -0.18
N ALA A 252 7.62 -1.32 0.55
CA ALA A 252 7.58 -1.17 2.00
C ALA A 252 6.64 -0.05 2.47
N ARG A 253 6.56 1.07 1.74
CA ARG A 253 5.64 2.18 2.04
C ARG A 253 4.18 1.78 1.81
N ARG A 254 3.89 1.11 0.70
CA ARG A 254 2.54 0.61 0.41
C ARG A 254 2.10 -0.47 1.41
N ASN A 255 3.02 -1.34 1.84
CA ASN A 255 2.77 -2.30 2.92
C ASN A 255 2.54 -1.62 4.27
N ALA A 256 3.39 -0.65 4.61
CA ALA A 256 3.22 0.17 5.82
C ALA A 256 1.87 0.88 5.81
N HIS A 257 1.42 1.36 4.65
CA HIS A 257 0.11 1.96 4.47
C HIS A 257 -1.02 0.97 4.76
N ALA A 258 -1.00 -0.22 4.15
CA ALA A 258 -2.00 -1.26 4.38
C ALA A 258 -2.06 -1.71 5.86
N LEU A 259 -0.92 -1.71 6.55
CA LEU A 259 -0.79 -2.09 7.96
C LEU A 259 -0.96 -0.93 8.95
N GLY A 260 -1.25 0.29 8.48
CA GLY A 260 -1.43 1.47 9.33
C GLY A 260 -0.17 1.91 10.09
N TRP A 261 1.02 1.58 9.57
CA TRP A 261 2.28 1.98 10.19
C TRP A 261 2.55 3.47 9.99
N HIS A 262 3.09 4.11 11.02
CA HIS A 262 3.57 5.49 10.92
C HIS A 262 4.84 5.54 10.04
N PRO A 263 5.04 6.58 9.19
CA PRO A 263 6.23 6.68 8.33
C PRO A 263 7.57 6.54 9.06
N SER A 264 7.65 7.06 10.30
CA SER A 264 8.86 7.01 11.14
C SER A 264 9.26 5.61 11.66
N VAL A 265 8.47 4.58 11.37
CA VAL A 265 8.78 3.21 11.78
C VAL A 265 8.89 2.26 10.59
N ILE A 266 8.81 2.76 9.35
CA ILE A 266 8.84 1.92 8.14
C ILE A 266 10.14 1.12 8.08
N ASN A 267 11.30 1.76 8.21
CA ASN A 267 12.59 1.07 8.15
C ASN A 267 12.74 0.04 9.29
N LYS A 268 12.43 0.44 10.53
CA LYS A 268 12.40 -0.47 11.70
C LYS A 268 11.52 -1.70 11.48
N ASN A 269 10.28 -1.47 11.06
CA ASN A 269 9.29 -2.53 10.94
C ASN A 269 9.56 -3.39 9.70
N SER A 270 10.14 -2.84 8.64
CA SER A 270 10.62 -3.61 7.48
C SER A 270 11.75 -4.55 7.89
N VAL A 271 12.73 -4.09 8.67
CA VAL A 271 13.80 -4.96 9.20
C VAL A 271 13.21 -6.10 10.03
N LYS A 272 12.29 -5.80 10.95
CA LYS A 272 11.58 -6.81 11.74
C LYS A 272 10.78 -7.79 10.88
N TYR A 273 10.11 -7.29 9.85
CA TYR A 273 9.35 -8.08 8.90
C TYR A 273 10.25 -9.09 8.17
N PHE A 274 11.42 -8.65 7.70
CA PHE A 274 12.39 -9.56 7.08
C PHE A 274 12.93 -10.58 8.08
N GLU A 275 13.25 -10.16 9.32
CA GLU A 275 13.72 -11.07 10.37
C GLU A 275 12.67 -12.12 10.72
N GLN A 276 11.40 -11.74 10.87
CA GLN A 276 10.30 -12.68 11.09
C GLN A 276 10.21 -13.69 9.94
N MET A 277 10.25 -13.24 8.69
CA MET A 277 10.20 -14.13 7.53
C MET A 277 11.40 -15.09 7.48
N MET A 278 12.61 -14.60 7.77
CA MET A 278 13.85 -15.40 7.70
C MET A 278 14.02 -16.37 8.89
N LEU A 279 13.48 -16.04 10.06
CA LEU A 279 13.67 -16.81 11.29
C LEU A 279 12.45 -17.67 11.65
N ASN A 280 11.25 -17.07 11.65
CA ASN A 280 10.03 -17.75 12.08
C ASN A 280 9.47 -18.63 10.97
N GLU A 281 9.70 -18.27 9.71
CA GLU A 281 9.25 -19.03 8.53
C GLU A 281 10.42 -19.65 7.76
N LYS A 282 11.52 -19.92 8.49
CA LYS A 282 12.81 -20.35 7.93
C LYS A 282 12.71 -21.50 6.92
N GLU A 283 11.96 -22.56 7.25
CA GLU A 283 11.81 -23.73 6.36
C GLU A 283 11.29 -23.32 4.97
N MET A 284 10.19 -22.57 4.94
CA MET A 284 9.57 -22.14 3.68
C MET A 284 10.38 -21.03 3.00
N PHE A 285 10.97 -20.11 3.78
CA PHE A 285 11.89 -19.11 3.26
C PHE A 285 13.08 -19.75 2.53
N GLU A 286 13.74 -20.73 3.15
CA GLU A 286 14.85 -21.46 2.53
C GLU A 286 14.42 -22.23 1.28
N MET A 287 13.23 -22.86 1.30
CA MET A 287 12.67 -23.53 0.13
C MET A 287 12.45 -22.55 -1.03
N VAL A 288 11.80 -21.41 -0.80
CA VAL A 288 11.56 -20.38 -1.82
C VAL A 288 12.89 -19.82 -2.33
N MET A 289 13.80 -19.44 -1.44
CA MET A 289 15.11 -18.92 -1.81
C MET A 289 15.94 -19.96 -2.57
N SER A 290 15.79 -21.26 -2.32
CA SER A 290 16.50 -22.30 -3.09
C SER A 290 16.10 -22.31 -4.56
N GLY A 291 14.82 -22.04 -4.86
CA GLY A 291 14.26 -21.99 -6.21
C GLY A 291 14.57 -20.72 -7.00
N LEU A 292 15.14 -19.68 -6.37
CA LEU A 292 15.43 -18.44 -7.08
C LEU A 292 16.73 -18.52 -7.90
N PRO A 293 16.80 -17.81 -9.05
CA PRO A 293 18.05 -17.48 -9.71
C PRO A 293 18.99 -16.63 -8.83
N SER A 294 20.30 -16.79 -8.99
CA SER A 294 21.31 -16.10 -8.15
C SER A 294 21.18 -14.58 -8.14
N ASN A 295 20.82 -13.97 -9.27
CA ASN A 295 20.61 -12.52 -9.37
C ASN A 295 19.45 -12.04 -8.50
N LEU A 296 18.32 -12.78 -8.46
CA LEU A 296 17.17 -12.40 -7.61
C LEU A 296 17.48 -12.61 -6.13
N LYS A 297 18.22 -13.67 -5.77
CA LYS A 297 18.70 -13.87 -4.38
C LYS A 297 19.58 -12.71 -3.93
N GLN A 298 20.56 -12.34 -4.74
CA GLN A 298 21.47 -11.23 -4.46
C GLN A 298 20.70 -9.92 -4.33
N ASN A 299 19.75 -9.66 -5.23
CA ASN A 299 18.94 -8.45 -5.20
C ASN A 299 18.09 -8.37 -3.92
N PHE A 300 17.43 -9.47 -3.53
CA PHE A 300 16.70 -9.55 -2.27
C PHE A 300 17.59 -9.19 -1.07
N TYR A 301 18.74 -9.87 -0.91
CA TYR A 301 19.63 -9.60 0.22
C TYR A 301 20.23 -8.19 0.20
N HIS A 302 20.52 -7.65 -0.99
CA HIS A 302 20.97 -6.28 -1.17
C HIS A 302 19.92 -5.27 -0.68
N ASN A 303 18.67 -5.44 -1.09
CA ASN A 303 17.56 -4.59 -0.65
C ASN A 303 17.33 -4.70 0.87
N VAL A 304 17.35 -5.91 1.43
CA VAL A 304 17.27 -6.12 2.89
C VAL A 304 18.43 -5.43 3.62
N SER A 305 19.66 -5.50 3.09
CA SER A 305 20.81 -4.81 3.68
C SER A 305 20.62 -3.30 3.69
N LYS A 306 20.14 -2.72 2.58
CA LYS A 306 19.87 -1.29 2.52
C LYS A 306 18.80 -0.82 3.51
N PHE A 307 17.77 -1.62 3.78
CA PHE A 307 16.82 -1.32 4.86
C PHE A 307 17.48 -1.34 6.24
N LYS A 308 18.39 -2.27 6.49
CA LYS A 308 19.19 -2.30 7.74
C LYS A 308 20.09 -1.07 7.85
N ASP A 309 20.74 -0.68 6.76
CA ASP A 309 21.58 0.52 6.72
C ASP A 309 20.76 1.80 6.96
N ALA A 310 19.59 1.91 6.34
CA ALA A 310 18.66 3.01 6.57
C ALA A 310 18.20 3.07 8.02
N TRP A 311 17.82 1.92 8.61
CA TRP A 311 17.45 1.85 10.02
C TRP A 311 18.60 2.20 10.97
N ASN A 312 19.82 1.73 10.69
CA ASN A 312 21.02 2.08 11.46
C ASN A 312 21.34 3.58 11.37
N LYS A 313 21.16 4.18 10.18
CA LYS A 313 21.28 5.63 10.00
C LYS A 313 20.23 6.38 10.81
N GLU A 314 18.99 5.90 10.87
CA GLU A 314 17.96 6.48 11.73
C GLU A 314 18.32 6.41 13.22
N ILE A 315 18.90 5.28 13.67
CA ILE A 315 19.40 5.15 15.05
C ILE A 315 20.54 6.14 15.29
N GLY A 316 21.54 6.19 14.40
CA GLY A 316 22.68 7.10 14.53
C GLY A 316 22.26 8.57 14.56
N VAL A 317 21.28 8.97 13.74
CA VAL A 317 20.71 10.33 13.81
C VAL A 317 19.97 10.57 15.11
N ARG A 318 19.24 9.59 15.66
CA ARG A 318 18.60 9.71 16.98
C ARG A 318 19.62 9.89 18.10
N ASP A 319 20.76 9.22 18.00
CA ASP A 319 21.84 9.35 18.99
C ASP A 319 22.59 10.68 18.86
N LEU A 320 22.83 11.15 17.62
CA LEU A 320 23.43 12.46 17.33
C LEU A 320 22.55 13.64 17.74
N LYS A 321 21.23 13.46 17.73
CA LYS A 321 20.25 14.50 18.06
C LYS A 321 20.23 14.91 19.52
N LYS A 322 20.82 14.13 20.43
CA LYS A 322 20.76 14.40 21.85
C LYS A 322 21.54 15.71 22.13
N GLY A 323 20.81 16.81 22.34
CA GLY A 323 21.34 18.16 22.48
C GLY A 323 21.39 19.01 21.20
N THR A 324 20.90 18.52 20.05
CA THR A 324 20.83 19.30 18.80
C THR A 324 19.64 20.26 18.84
N LYS A 325 19.88 21.54 18.52
CA LYS A 325 18.81 22.54 18.43
C LYS A 325 18.12 22.46 17.06
N LEU A 326 16.80 22.33 17.05
CA LEU A 326 15.98 22.43 15.84
C LEU A 326 15.29 23.79 15.79
N VAL A 327 15.48 24.50 14.67
CA VAL A 327 14.97 25.84 14.43
C VAL A 327 13.98 25.79 13.27
N PHE A 328 12.83 26.45 13.42
CA PHE A 328 11.85 26.60 12.35
C PHE A 328 12.05 27.96 11.69
N THR A 329 12.02 28.01 10.36
CA THR A 329 12.20 29.25 9.60
C THR A 329 11.09 29.40 8.58
N ILE A 330 10.42 30.55 8.61
CA ILE A 330 9.43 30.94 7.60
C ILE A 330 10.24 31.51 6.43
N GLU A 331 10.09 30.91 5.25
CA GLU A 331 10.84 31.30 4.08
C GLU A 331 10.06 32.36 3.29
N ASN A 332 10.75 33.38 2.78
CA ASN A 332 10.14 34.37 1.90
C ASN A 332 10.36 33.96 0.44
N MET A 333 9.28 33.70 -0.30
CA MET A 333 9.37 33.16 -1.67
C MET A 333 10.04 34.12 -2.64
N SER A 334 9.86 35.43 -2.46
CA SER A 334 10.48 36.47 -3.29
C SER A 334 12.00 36.61 -3.04
N GLN A 335 12.51 36.00 -1.97
CA GLN A 335 13.94 36.01 -1.59
C GLN A 335 14.50 34.58 -1.41
N LEU A 336 13.84 33.57 -1.98
CA LEU A 336 14.23 32.18 -1.78
C LEU A 336 15.62 31.93 -2.39
N GLU A 337 16.60 31.63 -1.54
CA GLU A 337 17.96 31.34 -1.96
C GLU A 337 18.03 30.03 -2.77
N THR A 338 18.87 29.99 -3.80
CA THR A 338 19.07 28.79 -4.63
C THR A 338 19.45 27.57 -3.80
N GLU A 339 20.29 27.75 -2.78
CA GLU A 339 20.70 26.67 -1.86
C GLU A 339 19.51 26.08 -1.09
N THR A 340 18.53 26.92 -0.73
CA THR A 340 17.29 26.48 -0.08
C THR A 340 16.44 25.68 -1.06
N LEU A 341 16.28 26.16 -2.30
CA LEU A 341 15.56 25.43 -3.34
C LEU A 341 16.17 24.04 -3.60
N ASP A 342 17.49 23.96 -3.75
CA ASP A 342 18.21 22.71 -3.99
C ASP A 342 18.02 21.73 -2.83
N ALA A 343 18.13 22.22 -1.59
CA ALA A 343 17.89 21.39 -0.40
C ALA A 343 16.45 20.86 -0.33
N LEU A 344 15.44 21.67 -0.69
CA LEU A 344 14.04 21.23 -0.74
C LEU A 344 13.82 20.17 -1.82
N MET A 345 14.48 20.32 -2.97
CA MET A 345 14.46 19.32 -4.06
C MET A 345 15.07 18.00 -3.62
N ASP A 346 16.21 18.04 -2.93
CA ASP A 346 16.86 16.85 -2.38
C ASP A 346 15.98 16.15 -1.35
N ILE A 347 15.35 16.90 -0.45
CA ILE A 347 14.39 16.34 0.52
C ILE A 347 13.19 15.74 -0.22
N ARG A 348 12.63 16.40 -1.23
CA ARG A 348 11.50 15.87 -2.01
C ARG A 348 11.88 14.58 -2.75
N LYS A 349 13.07 14.48 -3.32
CA LYS A 349 13.55 13.28 -4.01
C LYS A 349 13.75 12.10 -3.06
N THR A 350 14.07 12.38 -1.80
CA THR A 350 14.38 11.35 -0.80
C THR A 350 13.17 10.97 0.07
N VAL A 351 12.27 11.90 0.34
CA VAL A 351 11.11 11.73 1.22
C VAL A 351 9.84 11.52 0.39
N PRO A 352 9.09 10.43 0.61
CA PRO A 352 7.85 10.19 -0.12
C PRO A 352 6.79 11.22 0.27
N THR A 353 6.09 11.78 -0.71
CA THR A 353 4.90 12.60 -0.50
C THR A 353 3.63 11.75 -0.61
N LEU A 354 2.59 12.12 0.13
CA LEU A 354 1.30 11.39 0.10
C LEU A 354 0.60 11.51 -1.26
N ILE A 355 0.80 12.66 -1.93
CA ILE A 355 0.32 12.92 -3.29
C ILE A 355 1.55 13.28 -4.11
N HIS A 356 1.72 12.60 -5.24
CA HIS A 356 2.82 12.89 -6.15
C HIS A 356 2.47 14.13 -6.97
N VAL A 357 3.25 15.20 -6.79
CA VAL A 357 3.25 16.40 -7.63
C VAL A 357 4.44 16.28 -8.57
N ASP A 358 4.34 16.70 -9.84
CA ASP A 358 5.48 16.72 -10.76
C ASP A 358 6.60 17.65 -10.25
N GLU A 359 7.86 17.39 -10.63
CA GLU A 359 8.99 18.23 -10.19
C GLU A 359 8.84 19.67 -10.68
N LYS A 360 8.38 19.88 -11.92
CA LYS A 360 8.14 21.21 -12.47
C LYS A 360 7.03 21.94 -11.71
N ASP A 361 5.94 21.25 -11.41
CA ASP A 361 4.82 21.84 -10.67
C ASP A 361 5.22 22.18 -9.23
N PHE A 362 6.05 21.34 -8.61
CA PHE A 362 6.62 21.62 -7.30
C PHE A 362 7.55 22.85 -7.31
N THR A 363 8.45 22.97 -8.30
CA THR A 363 9.29 24.17 -8.46
C THR A 363 8.43 25.41 -8.67
N ASN A 364 7.46 25.35 -9.58
CA ASN A 364 6.62 26.51 -9.91
C ASN A 364 5.83 26.99 -8.70
N SER A 365 5.34 26.06 -7.87
CA SER A 365 4.62 26.41 -6.65
C SER A 365 5.53 26.96 -5.55
N LEU A 366 6.82 26.59 -5.49
CA LEU A 366 7.78 27.26 -4.59
C LEU A 366 8.08 28.71 -5.01
N LEU A 367 7.89 29.06 -6.28
CA LEU A 367 8.11 30.41 -6.79
C LEU A 367 6.86 31.30 -6.73
N ASN A 368 5.77 30.81 -6.15
CA ASN A 368 4.53 31.57 -6.02
C ASN A 368 4.57 32.41 -4.72
N ASP A 369 4.36 33.71 -4.83
CA ASP A 369 4.40 34.63 -3.68
C ASP A 369 3.33 34.35 -2.61
N ARG A 370 2.29 33.56 -2.92
CA ARG A 370 1.26 33.13 -1.96
C ARG A 370 1.56 31.78 -1.30
N THR A 371 2.72 31.20 -1.57
CA THR A 371 3.12 29.94 -0.97
C THR A 371 3.56 30.15 0.46
N LEU A 372 2.96 29.37 1.34
CA LEU A 372 3.38 29.21 2.72
C LEU A 372 4.46 28.13 2.78
N LEU A 373 5.66 28.51 3.22
CA LEU A 373 6.78 27.57 3.39
C LEU A 373 7.44 27.75 4.75
N VAL A 374 7.45 26.67 5.52
CA VAL A 374 8.19 26.58 6.78
C VAL A 374 9.26 25.49 6.64
N THR A 375 10.52 25.83 6.91
CA THR A 375 11.64 24.88 6.95
C THR A 375 12.02 24.52 8.38
N LEU A 376 12.54 23.31 8.54
CA LEU A 376 13.12 22.80 9.77
C LEU A 376 14.63 22.69 9.57
N ARG A 377 15.40 23.42 10.38
CA ARG A 377 16.85 23.57 10.25
C ARG A 377 17.56 23.14 11.53
N ILE A 378 18.81 22.71 11.40
CA ILE A 378 19.67 22.31 12.52
C ILE A 378 20.51 23.50 13.00
N GLU A 379 20.62 23.68 14.33
CA GLU A 379 21.39 24.68 15.07
C GLU A 379 20.98 26.16 14.88
N SER A 380 20.64 26.58 13.66
CA SER A 380 20.30 27.98 13.36
C SER A 380 19.32 28.12 12.20
N SER A 381 18.75 29.32 12.03
CA SER A 381 17.86 29.67 10.90
C SER A 381 18.57 29.68 9.54
N LYS A 382 19.90 29.67 9.50
CA LYS A 382 20.70 29.46 8.28
C LYS A 382 21.34 28.07 8.21
N GLY A 383 20.98 27.20 9.15
CA GLY A 383 21.52 25.86 9.22
C GLY A 383 20.98 24.94 8.13
N LYS A 384 21.49 23.71 8.14
CA LYS A 384 21.09 22.65 7.21
C LYS A 384 19.59 22.36 7.35
N ILE A 385 18.87 22.40 6.23
CA ILE A 385 17.46 22.02 6.16
C ILE A 385 17.33 20.51 6.27
N VAL A 386 16.45 20.07 7.15
CA VAL A 386 16.15 18.65 7.43
C VAL A 386 14.66 18.34 7.32
N GLY A 387 13.82 19.32 7.03
CA GLY A 387 12.42 19.12 6.71
C GLY A 387 11.73 20.42 6.30
N TYR A 388 10.52 20.31 5.78
CA TYR A 388 9.67 21.45 5.44
C TYR A 388 8.18 21.08 5.51
N ALA A 389 7.34 22.11 5.64
CA ALA A 389 5.90 22.07 5.41
C ALA A 389 5.56 23.14 4.38
N LYS A 390 4.79 22.77 3.34
CA LYS A 390 4.47 23.63 2.21
C LYS A 390 2.99 23.60 1.87
N GLY A 391 2.48 24.73 1.43
CA GLY A 391 1.11 24.89 0.97
C GLY A 391 0.82 26.30 0.48
N GLY A 392 -0.45 26.63 0.33
CA GLY A 392 -0.90 27.93 -0.16
C GLY A 392 -2.42 27.98 -0.33
N PRO A 393 -2.97 28.97 -1.05
CA PRO A 393 -4.41 29.06 -1.28
C PRO A 393 -4.95 27.80 -1.93
N LEU A 394 -6.04 27.24 -1.38
CA LEU A 394 -6.68 26.03 -1.88
C LEU A 394 -7.00 26.07 -3.38
N GLU A 395 -7.34 27.26 -3.89
CA GLU A 395 -7.72 27.53 -5.27
C GLU A 395 -6.58 27.25 -6.27
N GLN A 396 -5.34 27.12 -5.80
CA GLN A 396 -4.19 26.78 -6.65
C GLN A 396 -4.02 25.27 -6.85
N TYR A 397 -4.83 24.45 -6.20
CA TYR A 397 -4.65 23.00 -6.18
C TYR A 397 -5.81 22.27 -6.85
N LEU A 398 -5.46 21.26 -7.65
CA LEU A 398 -6.42 20.30 -8.14
C LEU A 398 -6.66 19.22 -7.07
N LEU A 399 -7.88 19.19 -6.54
CA LEU A 399 -8.28 18.16 -5.60
C LEU A 399 -8.53 16.82 -6.31
N ARG A 400 -8.30 15.72 -5.58
CA ARG A 400 -8.62 14.37 -6.04
C ARG A 400 -10.09 14.31 -6.49
N PRO A 401 -10.42 13.64 -7.60
CA PRO A 401 -11.80 13.51 -8.06
C PRO A 401 -12.74 13.01 -6.96
N GLY A 402 -13.92 13.61 -6.89
CA GLY A 402 -14.92 13.32 -5.85
C GLY A 402 -14.73 14.09 -4.55
N THR A 403 -13.59 14.76 -4.34
CA THR A 403 -13.43 15.70 -3.24
C THR A 403 -14.15 17.00 -3.56
N VAL A 404 -15.08 17.39 -2.69
CA VAL A 404 -15.78 18.68 -2.75
C VAL A 404 -15.54 19.40 -1.43
N ASP A 405 -14.75 20.47 -1.45
CA ASP A 405 -14.61 21.35 -0.29
C ASP A 405 -15.61 22.51 -0.43
N PRO A 406 -16.56 22.69 0.52
CA PRO A 406 -17.52 23.79 0.46
C PRO A 406 -16.89 25.19 0.56
N TYR A 407 -15.62 25.30 0.96
CA TYR A 407 -14.90 26.58 1.02
C TYR A 407 -14.01 26.83 -0.21
N PHE A 408 -14.01 25.93 -1.19
CA PHE A 408 -13.26 26.13 -2.44
C PHE A 408 -13.76 27.36 -3.20
N GLY A 409 -12.85 28.27 -3.55
CA GLY A 409 -13.16 29.51 -4.28
C GLY A 409 -13.46 30.71 -3.39
N LEU A 410 -13.44 30.54 -2.06
CA LEU A 410 -13.65 31.63 -1.11
C LEU A 410 -12.34 32.28 -0.64
N MET A 411 -11.18 31.77 -1.09
CA MET A 411 -9.84 32.31 -0.76
C MET A 411 -9.55 32.38 0.75
N ASN A 412 -10.26 31.59 1.55
CA ASN A 412 -10.16 31.59 3.01
C ASN A 412 -9.58 30.27 3.56
N THR A 413 -9.15 29.37 2.68
CA THR A 413 -8.63 28.05 3.04
C THR A 413 -7.22 27.86 2.47
N ALA A 414 -6.27 27.50 3.34
CA ALA A 414 -4.93 27.08 2.93
C ALA A 414 -4.89 25.56 2.73
N TYR A 415 -4.32 25.09 1.63
CA TYR A 415 -4.05 23.69 1.37
C TYR A 415 -2.63 23.32 1.80
N LEU A 416 -2.51 22.36 2.72
CA LEU A 416 -1.25 21.76 3.14
C LEU A 416 -0.93 20.57 2.22
N GLU A 417 0.04 20.75 1.32
CA GLU A 417 0.49 19.72 0.37
C GLU A 417 1.11 18.51 1.08
N GLY A 418 1.82 18.76 2.18
CA GLY A 418 2.49 17.73 2.95
C GLY A 418 3.55 18.28 3.89
N VAL A 419 3.98 17.40 4.79
CA VAL A 419 5.11 17.66 5.70
C VAL A 419 6.18 16.64 5.38
N SER A 420 7.33 17.12 4.92
CA SER A 420 8.46 16.30 4.52
C SER A 420 9.57 16.48 5.53
N VAL A 421 10.07 15.39 6.10
CA VAL A 421 11.20 15.42 7.03
C VAL A 421 12.21 14.37 6.56
N THR A 422 13.49 14.66 6.67
CA THR A 422 14.54 13.69 6.35
C THR A 422 14.54 12.53 7.34
N GLU A 423 14.94 11.35 6.87
CA GLU A 423 15.05 10.15 7.71
C GLU A 423 15.93 10.41 8.94
N GLY A 424 15.53 9.84 10.08
CA GLY A 424 16.16 10.10 11.38
C GLY A 424 15.67 11.38 12.07
N PHE A 425 15.20 12.39 11.32
CA PHE A 425 14.50 13.56 11.89
C PHE A 425 13.04 13.27 12.26
N TRP A 426 12.46 12.23 11.66
CA TRP A 426 11.17 11.64 12.00
C TRP A 426 11.13 11.00 13.40
N GLY A 427 10.11 11.34 14.20
CA GLY A 427 9.87 10.78 15.53
C GLY A 427 10.27 11.66 16.72
N GLY A 428 11.05 12.73 16.49
CA GLY A 428 11.40 13.73 17.51
C GLY A 428 10.46 14.94 17.53
N MET A 429 9.16 14.74 17.32
CA MET A 429 8.14 15.80 17.18
C MET A 429 8.31 16.80 16.02
N GLY A 430 9.42 16.80 15.28
CA GLY A 430 9.71 17.76 14.19
C GLY A 430 8.61 17.89 13.12
N GLY A 431 8.03 16.77 12.65
CA GLY A 431 6.90 16.82 11.71
C GLY A 431 5.60 17.36 12.32
N HIS A 432 5.38 17.15 13.62
CA HIS A 432 4.22 17.72 14.32
C HIS A 432 4.37 19.24 14.49
N PHE A 433 5.55 19.69 14.91
CA PHE A 433 5.83 21.12 15.06
C PHE A 433 5.93 21.86 13.72
N LEU A 434 6.47 21.24 12.67
CA LEU A 434 6.41 21.78 11.31
C LEU A 434 4.96 22.04 10.88
N ARG A 435 4.07 21.07 11.15
CA ARG A 435 2.64 21.26 10.91
C ARG A 435 2.08 22.40 11.74
N ILE A 436 2.36 22.48 13.04
CA ILE A 436 1.87 23.57 13.89
C ILE A 436 2.36 24.92 13.35
N LYS A 437 3.65 25.07 13.04
CA LYS A 437 4.19 26.31 12.48
C LYS A 437 3.54 26.68 11.15
N PHE A 438 3.22 25.71 10.31
CA PHE A 438 2.44 25.95 9.10
C PHE A 438 1.03 26.45 9.41
N LEU A 439 0.34 25.87 10.40
CA LEU A 439 -0.99 26.35 10.82
C LEU A 439 -0.92 27.79 11.35
N ASN A 440 0.13 28.12 12.11
CA ASN A 440 0.34 29.48 12.60
C ASN A 440 0.52 30.47 11.46
N GLU A 441 1.29 30.09 10.44
CA GLU A 441 1.49 30.97 9.28
C GLU A 441 0.20 31.15 8.48
N ALA A 442 -0.59 30.08 8.33
CA ALA A 442 -1.91 30.21 7.73
C ALA A 442 -2.84 31.16 8.52
N ILE A 443 -2.77 31.15 9.85
CA ILE A 443 -3.50 32.12 10.70
C ILE A 443 -3.01 33.55 10.44
N ASN A 444 -1.69 33.76 10.40
CA ASN A 444 -1.10 35.08 10.17
C ASN A 444 -1.50 35.66 8.81
N ASP A 445 -1.61 34.81 7.79
CA ASP A 445 -2.06 35.17 6.45
C ASP A 445 -3.60 35.32 6.33
N GLY A 446 -4.33 35.16 7.44
CA GLY A 446 -5.78 35.40 7.50
C GLY A 446 -6.64 34.26 7.00
N TYR A 447 -6.09 33.05 6.83
CA TYR A 447 -6.89 31.88 6.48
C TYR A 447 -7.75 31.44 7.68
N SER A 448 -9.00 31.08 7.38
CA SER A 448 -9.95 30.52 8.36
C SER A 448 -9.81 29.00 8.49
N PHE A 449 -9.32 28.33 7.44
CA PHE A 449 -9.23 26.88 7.41
C PHE A 449 -7.88 26.42 6.85
N VAL A 450 -7.44 25.26 7.32
CA VAL A 450 -6.39 24.48 6.65
C VAL A 450 -6.94 23.13 6.26
N THR A 451 -6.66 22.70 5.03
CA THR A 451 -7.13 21.45 4.48
C THR A 451 -5.98 20.67 3.85
N GLY A 452 -6.16 19.37 3.61
CA GLY A 452 -5.13 18.53 3.00
C GLY A 452 -5.50 17.06 3.00
N TYR A 453 -4.58 16.22 2.54
CA TYR A 453 -4.75 14.77 2.56
C TYR A 453 -3.89 14.14 3.65
N ALA A 454 -4.47 13.23 4.42
CA ALA A 454 -3.74 12.44 5.40
C ALA A 454 -4.39 11.07 5.57
N HIS A 455 -3.62 10.09 6.03
CA HIS A 455 -4.19 8.78 6.33
C HIS A 455 -5.26 8.88 7.43
N ARG A 456 -6.35 8.13 7.26
CA ARG A 456 -7.50 8.10 8.17
C ARG A 456 -7.07 7.84 9.60
N ASP A 457 -6.14 6.91 9.82
CA ASP A 457 -5.64 6.62 11.16
C ASP A 457 -4.88 7.79 11.78
N VAL A 458 -4.15 8.57 10.98
CA VAL A 458 -3.50 9.81 11.45
C VAL A 458 -4.56 10.83 11.87
N ILE A 459 -5.60 11.02 11.05
CA ILE A 459 -6.70 11.95 11.35
C ILE A 459 -7.46 11.48 12.61
N LEU A 460 -7.78 10.20 12.71
CA LEU A 460 -8.48 9.62 13.86
C LEU A 460 -7.63 9.68 15.14
N GLN A 461 -6.32 9.48 15.06
CA GLN A 461 -5.42 9.67 16.21
C GLN A 461 -5.39 11.13 16.67
N ARG A 462 -5.38 12.10 15.74
CA ARG A 462 -5.47 13.53 16.07
C ARG A 462 -6.80 13.86 16.73
N LYS A 463 -7.93 13.35 16.21
CA LYS A 463 -9.25 13.46 16.86
C LYS A 463 -9.25 12.91 18.28
N LYS A 464 -8.63 11.74 18.51
CA LYS A 464 -8.49 11.15 19.85
C LYS A 464 -7.67 12.03 20.80
N LYS A 465 -6.74 12.83 20.27
CA LYS A 465 -5.98 13.85 21.01
C LYS A 465 -6.71 15.19 21.10
N LEU A 466 -8.02 15.22 20.80
CA LEU A 466 -8.89 16.39 20.88
C LEU A 466 -8.54 17.50 19.88
N GLU A 467 -7.74 17.22 18.84
CA GLU A 467 -7.59 18.14 17.71
C GLU A 467 -8.92 18.25 16.96
N LEU A 468 -9.35 19.48 16.67
CA LEU A 468 -10.58 19.77 15.93
C LEU A 468 -10.33 19.69 14.42
N ILE A 469 -10.17 18.45 13.98
CA ILE A 469 -10.00 18.06 12.60
C ILE A 469 -11.26 17.34 12.13
N GLU A 470 -11.75 17.64 10.94
CA GLU A 470 -12.88 16.93 10.33
C GLU A 470 -12.44 16.17 9.08
N ILE A 471 -13.14 15.06 8.79
CA ILE A 471 -12.95 14.35 7.52
C ILE A 471 -14.04 14.87 6.59
N VAL A 472 -13.64 15.61 5.56
CA VAL A 472 -14.55 16.21 4.57
C VAL A 472 -14.93 15.18 3.51
N GLN A 473 -13.93 14.45 2.99
CA GLN A 473 -14.16 13.38 2.02
C GLN A 473 -13.36 12.14 2.40
N ARG A 474 -14.07 11.00 2.48
CA ARG A 474 -13.43 9.69 2.63
C ARG A 474 -13.06 9.14 1.25
N HIS A 475 -11.85 8.62 1.15
CA HIS A 475 -11.38 7.92 -0.04
C HIS A 475 -11.10 6.48 0.34
N ASP A 476 -12.05 5.59 0.07
CA ASP A 476 -11.84 4.16 0.20
C ASP A 476 -11.42 3.57 -1.15
N PRO A 477 -10.57 2.53 -1.15
CA PRO A 477 -10.02 1.81 0.03
C PRO A 477 -8.79 2.45 0.67
N ASP A 478 -8.27 3.43 -0.03
CA ASP A 478 -7.04 4.18 0.17
C ASP A 478 -6.86 4.80 1.55
N LYS A 479 -7.94 5.11 2.26
CA LYS A 479 -7.96 5.82 3.56
C LYS A 479 -7.11 7.09 3.56
N LEU A 480 -6.69 7.61 2.41
CA LEU A 480 -6.04 8.90 2.27
C LEU A 480 -7.15 9.94 2.15
N ASP A 481 -7.73 10.24 3.32
CA ASP A 481 -8.92 11.07 3.42
C ASP A 481 -8.53 12.54 3.30
N TYR A 482 -9.45 13.31 2.71
CA TYR A 482 -9.35 14.76 2.68
C TYR A 482 -9.94 15.31 3.98
N TYR A 483 -9.15 16.09 4.71
CA TYR A 483 -9.49 16.61 6.03
C TYR A 483 -9.41 18.12 6.06
N ARG A 484 -10.13 18.72 7.01
CA ARG A 484 -10.09 20.16 7.28
C ARG A 484 -9.91 20.45 8.77
N ILE A 485 -9.24 21.56 9.06
CA ILE A 485 -9.00 22.13 10.38
C ILE A 485 -9.58 23.54 10.37
N ASP A 486 -10.35 23.88 11.39
CA ASP A 486 -10.85 25.23 11.63
C ASP A 486 -9.83 26.00 12.49
N LEU A 487 -9.23 27.03 11.89
CA LEU A 487 -8.19 27.85 12.53
C LEU A 487 -8.78 28.92 13.47
N ASN A 488 -10.07 29.22 13.38
CA ASN A 488 -10.73 30.17 14.28
C ASN A 488 -10.96 29.59 15.68
N ASN A 489 -10.67 28.31 15.88
CA ASN A 489 -10.82 27.67 17.16
C ASN A 489 -9.74 28.11 18.16
N SER A 490 -10.17 28.43 19.39
CA SER A 490 -9.29 28.91 20.47
C SER A 490 -8.13 27.98 20.79
N LEU A 491 -8.28 26.66 20.62
CA LEU A 491 -7.21 25.70 20.86
C LEU A 491 -6.00 25.94 19.93
N TYR A 492 -6.25 26.21 18.65
CA TYR A 492 -5.18 26.48 17.71
C TYR A 492 -4.59 27.87 17.95
N GLN A 493 -5.41 28.86 18.27
CA GLN A 493 -4.96 30.20 18.64
C GLN A 493 -4.08 30.21 19.91
N GLU A 494 -4.34 29.33 20.89
CA GLU A 494 -3.52 29.16 22.11
C GLU A 494 -2.23 28.35 21.85
N ILE A 495 -2.28 27.31 21.01
CA ILE A 495 -1.08 26.55 20.61
C ILE A 495 -0.09 27.42 19.82
N VAL A 496 -0.59 28.42 19.09
CA VAL A 496 0.22 29.37 18.29
C VAL A 496 1.17 30.17 19.18
N THR A 497 0.75 30.55 20.40
CA THR A 497 1.53 31.40 21.31
C THR A 497 2.73 30.73 21.99
N ASP A 498 2.80 29.39 22.05
CA ASP A 498 3.78 28.65 22.87
C ASP A 498 4.87 27.87 22.09
N THR A 499 5.09 28.17 20.80
CA THR A 499 6.03 27.36 19.99
C THR A 499 7.48 27.86 20.02
N TYR A 500 8.25 27.35 20.99
CA TYR A 500 9.71 27.54 21.12
C TYR A 500 10.52 26.69 20.12
N ASP A 501 11.78 27.11 19.88
CA ASP A 501 12.81 26.25 19.29
C ASP A 501 12.95 24.96 20.13
N LEU A 502 13.15 23.82 19.48
CA LEU A 502 13.26 22.54 20.18
C LEU A 502 14.71 22.20 20.44
N ILE A 503 15.02 21.76 21.66
CA ILE A 503 16.26 21.05 21.96
C ILE A 503 15.90 19.57 22.01
N CYS A 504 16.50 18.77 21.13
CA CYS A 504 16.23 17.33 21.02
C CYS A 504 16.91 16.50 22.10
#